data_AF-A0A3S3URJ0-F1
#
_entry.id   AF-A0A3S3URJ0-F1
#
_cell.length_a   1.000
_cell.length_b   1.000
_cell.length_c   1.000
_cell.angle_alpha   90.00
_cell.angle_beta   90.00
_cell.angle_gamma   90.00
#
_symmetry.space_group_name_H-M   'P 1'
#
loop_
_entity.id
_entity.type
_entity.pdbx_description
1 polymer ?
#
loop_
_entity_poly.entity_id
_entity_poly.type
_entity_poly.pdbx_seq_one_letter_code
_entity_poly.pdbx_strand_id
1 'polypeptide(L)'
;MDVVPETFVDAFGEISLKHGMIRIDLVSLSGSEPRVTQRLITSLQAFSQMLQTQNGMREQLEKAGVLRSQQPSSPGAEPGSQPTSPLPVGEETADAGATVV
;
A
#
# COMPACT_ATOMS: atom_id res chain seq x y z
N MET A 1 33.63 -18.64 0.59
CA MET A 1 32.16 -18.64 0.54
C MET A 1 31.78 -17.62 -0.51
N ASP A 2 31.22 -18.07 -1.64
CA ASP A 2 30.64 -17.18 -2.66
C ASP A 2 29.38 -16.58 -2.05
N VAL A 3 29.42 -15.30 -1.70
CA VAL A 3 28.24 -14.58 -1.20
C VAL A 3 27.44 -14.21 -2.43
N VAL A 4 26.24 -14.80 -2.57
CA VAL A 4 25.31 -14.39 -3.61
C VAL A 4 25.00 -12.90 -3.37
N PRO A 5 25.25 -12.00 -4.34
CA PRO A 5 25.07 -10.58 -4.12
C PRO A 5 23.60 -10.27 -3.83
N GLU A 6 23.34 -9.71 -2.65
CA GLU A 6 22.02 -9.26 -2.24
C GLU A 6 21.72 -7.89 -2.84
N THR A 7 20.54 -7.72 -3.42
CA THR A 7 20.08 -6.45 -3.98
C THR A 7 18.75 -6.07 -3.33
N PHE A 8 18.71 -4.91 -2.69
CA PHE A 8 17.49 -4.34 -2.14
C PHE A 8 16.74 -3.57 -3.23
N VAL A 9 15.43 -3.77 -3.30
CA VAL A 9 14.56 -3.20 -4.34
C VAL A 9 13.31 -2.66 -3.68
N ASP A 10 12.86 -1.50 -4.12
CA ASP A 10 11.72 -0.79 -3.52
C ASP A 10 10.43 -1.02 -4.31
N ALA A 11 10.55 -1.30 -5.62
CA ALA A 11 9.41 -1.44 -6.51
C ALA A 11 9.68 -2.39 -7.69
N PHE A 12 8.59 -2.80 -8.34
CA PHE A 12 8.61 -3.46 -9.64
C PHE A 12 8.32 -2.44 -10.75
N GLY A 13 9.15 -2.42 -11.78
CA GLY A 13 8.98 -1.63 -12.99
C GLY A 13 8.18 -2.38 -14.06
N GLU A 14 8.69 -2.38 -15.30
CA GLU A 14 8.03 -3.08 -16.41
C GLU A 14 7.97 -4.59 -16.17
N ILE A 15 6.77 -5.16 -16.31
CA ILE A 15 6.53 -6.60 -16.37
C ILE A 15 6.06 -6.93 -17.78
N SER A 16 6.76 -7.83 -18.46
CA SER A 16 6.42 -8.23 -19.82
C SER A 16 6.58 -9.73 -20.03
N LEU A 17 5.81 -10.28 -20.98
CA LEU A 17 5.91 -11.66 -21.42
C LEU A 17 6.37 -11.66 -22.89
N LYS A 18 7.54 -12.24 -23.18
CA LYS A 18 8.07 -12.37 -24.55
C LYS A 18 8.67 -13.75 -24.75
N HIS A 19 8.32 -14.41 -25.85
CA HIS A 19 8.82 -15.75 -26.21
C HIS A 19 8.66 -16.80 -25.09
N GLY A 20 7.55 -16.76 -24.34
CA GLY A 20 7.31 -17.68 -23.21
C GLY A 20 8.09 -17.37 -21.93
N MET A 21 8.84 -16.27 -21.91
CA MET A 21 9.63 -15.81 -20.77
C MET A 21 9.00 -14.56 -20.16
N ILE A 22 8.97 -14.51 -18.84
CA ILE A 22 8.56 -13.35 -18.06
C ILE A 22 9.81 -12.52 -17.78
N ARG A 23 9.74 -11.23 -18.09
CA ARG A 23 10.74 -10.23 -17.73
C ARG A 23 10.13 -9.27 -16.70
N ILE A 24 10.83 -9.07 -15.60
CA ILE A 24 10.46 -8.12 -14.53
C ILE A 24 11.66 -7.22 -14.29
N ASP A 25 11.47 -5.92 -14.42
CA ASP A 25 12.46 -4.94 -14.02
C ASP A 25 12.27 -4.64 -12.51
N LEU A 26 13.30 -4.86 -11.69
CA LEU A 26 13.33 -4.47 -10.28
C LEU A 26 13.94 -3.08 -10.16
N VAL A 27 13.28 -2.21 -9.40
CA VAL A 27 13.57 -0.78 -9.38
C VAL A 27 13.88 -0.33 -7.96
N SER A 28 14.91 0.49 -7.81
CA SER A 28 15.16 1.27 -6.60
C SER A 28 14.64 2.69 -6.77
N LEU A 29 14.05 3.20 -5.70
CA LEU A 29 13.49 4.55 -5.60
C LEU A 29 14.30 5.45 -4.65
N SER A 30 15.47 4.99 -4.19
CA SER A 30 16.27 5.72 -3.20
C SER A 30 16.99 6.98 -3.76
N GLY A 31 16.92 7.23 -5.07
CA GLY A 31 17.53 8.38 -5.75
C GLY A 31 16.54 9.46 -6.16
N SER A 32 17.03 10.48 -6.86
CA SER A 32 16.18 11.53 -7.45
C SER A 32 15.25 11.00 -8.55
N GLU A 33 15.64 9.90 -9.19
CA GLU A 33 14.89 9.24 -10.26
C GLU A 33 14.84 7.72 -10.03
N PRO A 34 13.73 7.06 -10.39
CA PRO A 34 13.63 5.59 -10.35
C PRO A 34 14.71 4.94 -11.23
N ARG A 35 15.43 3.96 -10.70
CA ARG A 35 16.49 3.24 -11.43
C ARG A 35 16.27 1.73 -11.41
N VAL A 36 16.32 1.11 -12.58
CA VAL A 36 16.33 -0.36 -12.70
C VAL A 36 17.66 -0.88 -12.12
N THR A 37 17.58 -1.60 -11.01
CA THR A 37 18.74 -2.20 -10.32
C THR A 37 19.01 -3.61 -10.83
N GLN A 38 17.97 -4.37 -11.14
CA GLN A 38 18.09 -5.75 -11.60
C GLN A 38 16.97 -6.08 -12.57
N ARG A 39 17.25 -6.93 -13.56
CA ARG A 39 16.25 -7.50 -14.46
C ARG A 39 16.14 -9.00 -14.23
N LEU A 40 14.97 -9.46 -13.83
CA LEU A 40 14.66 -10.88 -13.72
C LEU A 40 14.10 -11.37 -15.05
N ILE A 41 14.66 -12.45 -15.58
CA ILE A 41 14.14 -13.16 -16.75
C ILE A 41 13.94 -14.60 -16.34
N THR A 42 12.71 -15.08 -16.42
CA THR A 42 12.34 -16.40 -15.93
C THR A 42 11.27 -17.04 -16.79
N SER A 43 11.16 -18.37 -16.76
CA SER A 43 10.07 -19.07 -17.44
C SER A 43 8.77 -18.91 -16.66
N LEU A 44 7.63 -19.11 -17.33
CA LEU A 44 6.33 -19.10 -16.66
C LEU A 44 6.25 -20.13 -15.53
N GLN A 45 6.84 -21.31 -15.71
CA GLN A 45 6.87 -22.36 -14.68
C GLN A 45 7.67 -21.95 -13.45
N ALA A 46 8.88 -21.43 -13.64
CA ALA A 46 9.72 -20.98 -12.54
C ALA A 46 9.10 -19.78 -11.81
N PHE A 47 8.44 -18.87 -12.53
CA PHE A 47 7.68 -17.78 -11.93
C PHE A 47 6.51 -18.27 -11.07
N SER A 48 5.76 -19.27 -11.55
CA SER A 48 4.65 -19.85 -10.79
C SER A 48 5.13 -20.46 -9.47
N GLN A 49 6.27 -21.17 -9.49
CA GLN A 49 6.89 -21.71 -8.28
C GLN A 49 7.31 -20.59 -7.31
N MET A 50 7.97 -19.55 -7.83
CA MET A 50 8.37 -18.38 -7.04
C MET A 50 7.17 -17.71 -6.35
N LEU A 51 6.06 -17.54 -7.07
CA LEU A 51 4.84 -16.96 -6.53
C LEU A 51 4.23 -17.82 -5.41
N GLN A 52 4.23 -19.14 -5.58
CA GLN A 52 3.77 -20.06 -4.53
C GLN A 52 4.63 -19.95 -3.27
N THR A 53 5.95 -19.92 -3.41
CA THR A 53 6.87 -19.72 -2.27
C THR A 53 6.61 -18.39 -1.58
N GLN A 54 6.45 -17.30 -2.33
CA GLN A 54 6.15 -15.97 -1.76
C GLN A 54 4.82 -15.94 -1.01
N ASN A 55 3.77 -16.59 -1.53
CA ASN A 55 2.49 -16.68 -0.84
C ASN A 55 2.61 -17.48 0.47
N GLY A 56 3.33 -18.60 0.46
CA GLY A 56 3.61 -19.36 1.69
C GLY A 56 4.38 -18.54 2.74
N MET A 57 5.37 -17.76 2.31
CA MET A 57 6.09 -16.82 3.20
C MET A 57 5.15 -15.74 3.75
N ARG A 58 4.28 -15.17 2.92
CA ARG A 58 3.27 -14.19 3.37
C ARG A 58 2.39 -14.77 4.47
N GLU A 59 1.83 -15.96 4.25
CA GLU A 59 0.98 -16.63 5.25
C GLU A 59 1.71 -16.87 6.58
N GLN A 60 2.99 -17.24 6.53
CA GLN A 60 3.80 -17.40 7.73
C GLN A 60 4.03 -16.07 8.46
N LEU A 61 4.32 -15.00 7.72
CA LEU A 61 4.51 -13.67 8.29
C LEU A 61 3.21 -13.09 8.87
N GLU A 62 2.06 -13.38 8.26
CA GLU A 62 0.74 -13.03 8.81
C GLU A 62 0.46 -13.78 10.12
N LYS A 63 0.72 -15.10 10.15
CA LYS A 63 0.58 -15.91 11.37
C LYS A 63 1.50 -15.44 12.50
N ALA A 64 2.70 -14.97 12.15
CA ALA A 64 3.64 -14.39 13.09
C ALA A 64 3.27 -12.97 13.54
N GLY A 65 2.21 -12.36 12.97
CA GLY A 65 1.77 -11.00 13.28
C GLY A 65 2.66 -9.89 12.70
N VAL A 66 3.62 -10.24 11.83
CA VAL A 66 4.53 -9.28 11.17
C VAL A 66 3.79 -8.51 10.08
N LEU A 67 3.01 -9.22 9.27
CA LEU A 67 2.12 -8.63 8.29
C LEU A 67 0.69 -8.59 8.85
N ARG A 68 0.01 -7.45 8.68
CA ARG A 68 -1.42 -7.38 8.93
C ARG A 68 -2.13 -7.97 7.72
N SER A 69 -2.95 -8.99 7.92
CA SER A 69 -3.87 -9.45 6.89
C SER A 69 -4.75 -8.26 6.49
N GLN A 70 -4.61 -7.79 5.25
CA GLN A 70 -5.55 -6.81 4.70
C GLN A 70 -6.87 -7.54 4.46
N GLN A 71 -7.68 -7.63 5.51
CA GLN A 71 -9.07 -8.03 5.35
C GLN A 71 -9.71 -6.98 4.42
N PRO A 72 -10.32 -7.38 3.29
CA PRO A 72 -11.03 -6.42 2.46
C PRO A 72 -12.01 -5.69 3.36
N SER A 73 -11.90 -4.37 3.41
CA SER A 73 -12.76 -3.53 4.22
C SER A 73 -14.20 -3.90 3.89
N SER A 74 -14.91 -4.48 4.86
CA SER A 74 -16.33 -4.74 4.72
C SER A 74 -17.01 -3.43 4.26
N PRO A 75 -17.78 -3.42 3.16
CA PRO A 75 -18.52 -2.23 2.78
C PRO A 75 -19.64 -2.03 3.80
N GLY A 76 -19.37 -1.23 4.83
CA GLY A 76 -20.29 -1.05 5.95
C GLY A 76 -19.65 -0.44 7.18
N ALA A 77 -18.93 0.67 7.03
CA ALA A 77 -18.65 1.57 8.14
C ALA A 77 -19.10 2.96 7.70
N GLU A 78 -20.37 3.26 7.95
CA GLU A 78 -20.88 4.64 7.87
C GLU A 78 -20.11 5.51 8.87
N PRO A 79 -19.64 6.70 8.48
CA PRO A 79 -18.91 7.56 9.39
C PRO A 79 -19.88 8.29 10.33
N GLY A 80 -19.76 8.02 11.64
CA GLY A 80 -20.00 9.01 12.69
C GLY A 80 -21.40 9.08 13.31
N SER A 81 -21.69 8.19 14.25
CA SER A 81 -22.57 8.55 15.37
C SER A 81 -21.74 9.23 16.45
N GLN A 82 -21.69 10.56 16.42
CA GLN A 82 -21.12 11.35 17.51
C GLN A 82 -22.23 11.59 18.56
N PRO A 83 -22.02 11.27 19.86
CA PRO A 83 -22.98 11.63 20.89
C PRO A 83 -22.86 13.12 21.19
N THR A 84 -23.94 13.86 20.95
CA THR A 84 -24.08 15.28 21.31
C THR A 84 -24.06 15.43 22.84
N SER A 85 -23.02 16.06 23.37
CA SER A 85 -22.97 16.61 24.74
C SER A 85 -23.28 18.12 24.72
N PRO A 86 -23.79 18.68 25.82
CA PRO A 86 -24.77 19.79 25.80
C PRO A 86 -24.15 21.20 25.68
N LEU A 87 -24.98 22.14 25.18
CA LEU A 87 -24.68 23.56 24.94
C LEU A 87 -24.36 24.33 26.24
N PRO A 88 -23.33 25.20 26.28
CA PRO A 88 -23.18 26.17 27.35
C PRO A 88 -24.01 27.44 27.08
N VAL A 89 -24.66 27.92 28.14
CA VAL A 89 -25.25 29.25 28.32
C VAL A 89 -24.15 30.32 28.31
N GLY A 90 -24.38 31.46 27.65
CA GLY A 90 -23.52 32.65 27.76
C GLY A 90 -24.03 33.83 26.92
N GLU A 91 -24.33 34.93 27.61
CA GLU A 91 -24.87 36.22 27.16
C GLU A 91 -23.90 37.10 26.30
N GLU A 92 -24.51 38.10 25.66
CA GLU A 92 -24.03 39.51 25.51
C GLU A 92 -23.69 40.05 24.08
N THR A 93 -24.67 40.81 23.54
CA THR A 93 -24.62 42.18 22.92
C THR A 93 -23.74 42.55 21.71
N ALA A 94 -24.40 43.02 20.62
CA ALA A 94 -24.19 44.29 19.86
C ALA A 94 -24.68 44.14 18.39
N ASP A 95 -25.87 44.65 18.03
CA ASP A 95 -26.14 45.94 17.36
C ASP A 95 -25.66 46.06 15.89
N ALA A 96 -26.63 46.11 14.95
CA ALA A 96 -26.85 47.21 14.00
C ALA A 96 -27.58 46.77 12.70
N GLY A 97 -28.78 47.32 12.49
CA GLY A 97 -29.24 47.79 11.17
C GLY A 97 -30.06 46.85 10.27
N ALA A 98 -31.39 46.95 10.30
CA ALA A 98 -32.24 46.66 9.15
C ALA A 98 -33.56 47.44 9.19
N THR A 99 -33.70 48.33 8.21
CA THR A 99 -34.83 49.21 7.89
C THR A 99 -36.10 48.44 7.47
N VAL A 100 -37.25 48.90 7.96
CA VAL A 100 -38.60 48.45 7.58
C VAL A 100 -39.11 49.28 6.39
N VAL A 101 -39.70 48.62 5.39
CA VAL A 101 -40.60 49.22 4.38
C VAL A 101 -41.94 48.51 4.48
#